data_AF-A0A918C429-F1
#
_entry.id   AF-A0A918C429-F1
#
_cell.length_a   1.000
_cell.length_b   1.000
_cell.length_c   1.000
_cell.angle_alpha   90.00
_cell.angle_beta   90.00
_cell.angle_gamma   90.00
#
_symmetry.space_group_name_H-M   'P 1'
#
loop_
_entity.id
_entity.type
_entity.pdbx_description
1 polymer ?
#
loop_
_entity_poly.entity_id
_entity_poly.type
_entity_poly.pdbx_seq_one_letter_code
_entity_poly.pdbx_strand_id
1 'polypeptide(L)'
;MPGTFEPLPGGGAAVALDDVEISIIRSLAVQMMELIGPGTAGEASGDPLADLFADGPSEPPSDPVLRRLFPDAYGDPEGTPQPAEAEQQRAYSAEFRRYTENDLRAGKRDNALAVIRSLDALSPAGREGAVLKLSPDASRQWLGALNDLRLAIGSRLEISDEDDSDLLFHLPDEDPRKPMVMAYLWLGGLQETLVSTLMP
;
A
#
# COMPACT_ATOMS: atom_id res chain seq x y z
N MET A 1 9.60 2.71 -22.02
CA MET A 1 8.51 3.54 -21.44
C MET A 1 7.95 2.73 -20.30
N PRO A 2 7.59 3.36 -19.17
CA PRO A 2 6.94 2.64 -18.08
C PRO A 2 5.67 1.95 -18.60
N GLY A 3 5.34 0.79 -18.04
CA GLY A 3 4.09 0.12 -18.35
C GLY A 3 2.88 1.04 -18.15
N THR A 4 1.93 1.00 -19.09
CA THR A 4 0.65 1.73 -19.01
C THR A 4 -0.47 0.71 -18.96
N PHE A 5 -1.40 0.85 -18.00
CA PHE A 5 -2.60 0.02 -17.99
C PHE A 5 -3.57 0.45 -19.09
N GLU A 6 -4.03 -0.52 -19.88
CA GLU A 6 -5.04 -0.38 -20.92
C GLU A 6 -6.28 -1.23 -20.56
N PRO A 7 -7.51 -0.75 -20.84
CA PRO A 7 -8.73 -1.48 -20.53
C PRO A 7 -8.87 -2.74 -21.38
N LEU A 8 -9.36 -3.83 -20.78
CA LEU A 8 -9.67 -5.07 -21.49
C LEU A 8 -11.14 -5.16 -21.93
N PRO A 9 -11.44 -5.77 -23.10
CA PRO A 9 -12.81 -6.11 -23.47
C PRO A 9 -13.47 -7.00 -22.42
N GLY A 10 -14.59 -6.57 -21.84
CA GLY A 10 -15.27 -7.29 -20.76
C GLY A 10 -14.88 -6.85 -19.34
N GLY A 11 -14.04 -5.81 -19.22
CA GLY A 11 -13.62 -5.22 -17.95
C GLY A 11 -12.26 -5.72 -17.46
N GLY A 12 -11.65 -4.96 -16.55
CA GLY A 12 -10.28 -5.19 -16.08
C GLY A 12 -9.25 -4.44 -16.93
N ALA A 13 -7.97 -4.78 -16.74
CA ALA A 13 -6.86 -4.03 -17.31
C ALA A 13 -5.71 -4.92 -17.76
N ALA A 14 -4.91 -4.45 -18.70
CA ALA A 14 -3.66 -5.09 -19.11
C ALA A 14 -2.50 -4.10 -19.11
N VAL A 15 -1.31 -4.57 -18.78
CA VAL A 15 -0.08 -3.77 -18.82
C VAL A 15 1.08 -4.63 -19.29
N ALA A 16 1.91 -4.08 -20.17
CA ALA A 16 3.20 -4.68 -20.50
C ALA A 16 4.24 -4.23 -19.47
N LEU A 17 4.93 -5.17 -18.85
CA LEU A 17 5.99 -4.93 -17.86
C LEU A 17 7.27 -5.64 -18.28
N ASP A 18 8.41 -4.99 -18.13
CA ASP A 18 9.71 -5.64 -18.28
C ASP A 18 10.13 -6.40 -17.00
N ASP A 19 11.21 -7.18 -17.09
CA ASP A 19 11.70 -8.00 -15.98
C ASP A 19 12.13 -7.16 -14.76
N VAL A 20 12.61 -5.93 -14.99
CA VAL A 20 13.04 -5.01 -13.92
C VAL A 20 11.81 -4.47 -13.21
N GLU A 21 10.81 -4.01 -13.95
CA GLU A 21 9.53 -3.54 -13.41
C GLU A 21 8.83 -4.63 -12.58
N ILE A 22 8.77 -5.86 -13.12
CA ILE A 22 8.24 -7.03 -12.41
C ILE A 22 9.00 -7.27 -11.10
N SER A 23 10.34 -7.28 -11.16
CA SER A 23 11.19 -7.51 -10.00
C SER A 23 11.00 -6.45 -8.92
N ILE A 24 10.91 -5.17 -9.30
CA ILE A 24 10.71 -4.05 -8.38
C ILE A 24 9.35 -4.16 -7.70
N ILE A 25 8.25 -4.29 -8.45
CA ILE A 25 6.89 -4.35 -7.86
C ILE A 25 6.79 -5.55 -6.94
N ARG A 26 7.29 -6.71 -7.38
CA ARG A 26 7.30 -7.93 -6.56
C ARG A 26 8.08 -7.74 -5.27
N SER A 27 9.29 -7.18 -5.35
CA SER A 27 10.13 -6.93 -4.18
C SER A 27 9.46 -5.99 -3.19
N LEU A 28 8.88 -4.89 -3.69
CA LEU A 28 8.15 -3.93 -2.86
C LEU A 28 6.91 -4.57 -2.20
N ALA A 29 6.16 -5.39 -2.94
CA ALA A 29 4.99 -6.10 -2.39
C ALA A 29 5.40 -7.11 -1.30
N VAL A 30 6.51 -7.83 -1.47
CA VAL A 30 7.05 -8.73 -0.44
C VAL A 30 7.46 -7.95 0.81
N GLN A 31 8.23 -6.87 0.66
CA GLN A 31 8.62 -6.00 1.77
C GLN A 31 7.41 -5.41 2.49
N MET A 32 6.35 -5.05 1.75
CA MET A 32 5.09 -4.59 2.33
C MET A 32 4.40 -5.68 3.17
N MET A 33 4.32 -6.92 2.68
CA MET A 33 3.75 -8.03 3.45
C MET A 33 4.53 -8.33 4.72
N GLU A 34 5.87 -8.25 4.66
CA GLU A 34 6.75 -8.41 5.81
C GLU A 34 6.55 -7.29 6.83
N LEU A 35 6.49 -6.04 6.37
CA LEU A 35 6.27 -4.86 7.20
C LEU A 35 4.91 -4.90 7.92
N ILE A 36 3.84 -5.27 7.21
CA ILE A 36 2.51 -5.39 7.81
C ILE A 36 2.48 -6.52 8.85
N GLY A 37 3.24 -7.60 8.61
CA GLY A 37 3.28 -8.78 9.48
C GLY A 37 1.90 -9.43 9.66
N PRO A 38 1.77 -10.50 10.45
CA PRO A 38 0.47 -11.09 10.80
C PRO A 38 -0.37 -10.23 11.79
N GLY A 39 -0.01 -8.96 12.00
CA GLY A 39 -0.55 -8.12 13.07
C GLY A 39 0.05 -8.46 14.44
N THR A 40 -0.02 -7.51 15.37
CA THR A 40 0.41 -7.72 16.76
C THR A 40 -0.68 -8.42 17.57
N ALA A 41 -1.35 -9.42 16.99
CA ALA A 41 -2.08 -10.38 17.79
C ALA A 41 -1.02 -11.00 18.70
N GLY A 42 -1.00 -10.58 19.97
CA GLY A 42 0.05 -10.93 20.92
C GLY A 42 0.30 -12.43 20.84
N GLU A 43 1.57 -12.82 20.69
CA GLU A 43 2.07 -14.20 20.64
C GLU A 43 0.98 -15.22 20.30
N ALA A 44 0.79 -15.52 18.99
CA ALA A 44 -0.20 -16.48 18.49
C ALA A 44 -0.49 -17.54 19.55
N SER A 45 -1.72 -17.55 20.07
CA SER A 45 -2.07 -18.17 21.35
C SER A 45 -1.87 -19.70 21.37
N GLY A 46 -1.43 -20.25 20.24
CA GLY A 46 -1.34 -21.68 19.94
C GLY A 46 -2.69 -22.26 19.53
N ASP A 47 -3.78 -21.48 19.64
CA ASP A 47 -5.14 -21.88 19.30
C ASP A 47 -5.67 -21.06 18.11
N PRO A 48 -5.79 -21.67 16.92
CA PRO A 48 -6.31 -21.01 15.72
C PRO A 48 -7.71 -20.44 15.87
N LEU A 49 -8.55 -20.97 16.78
CA LEU A 49 -9.88 -20.43 17.01
C LEU A 49 -9.83 -19.18 17.90
N ALA A 50 -9.00 -19.20 18.94
CA ALA A 50 -8.82 -18.04 19.81
C ALA A 50 -8.20 -16.85 19.08
N ASP A 51 -7.27 -17.10 18.16
CA ASP A 51 -6.64 -16.06 17.32
C ASP A 51 -7.66 -15.35 16.42
N LEU A 52 -8.76 -16.01 16.00
CA LEU A 52 -9.84 -15.38 15.24
C LEU A 52 -10.66 -14.39 16.07
N PHE A 53 -10.65 -14.52 17.40
CA PHE A 53 -11.33 -13.62 18.33
C PHE A 53 -10.36 -12.69 19.07
N ALA A 54 -9.09 -12.69 18.68
CA ALA A 54 -8.09 -11.81 19.27
C ALA A 54 -8.39 -10.36 18.87
N ASP A 55 -8.52 -9.52 19.89
CA ASP A 55 -8.57 -8.07 19.74
C ASP A 55 -7.29 -7.56 19.03
N GLY A 56 -7.45 -6.55 18.17
CA GLY A 56 -6.34 -5.80 17.57
C GLY A 56 -5.61 -4.90 18.57
N PRO A 57 -4.52 -4.23 18.14
CA PRO A 57 -3.78 -3.32 19.00
C PRO A 57 -4.63 -2.13 19.46
N SER A 58 -4.42 -1.68 20.70
CA SER A 58 -5.04 -0.48 21.26
C SER A 58 -4.20 0.78 21.09
N GLU A 59 -2.90 0.64 20.78
CA GLU A 59 -1.98 1.76 20.55
C GLU A 59 -1.60 1.88 19.06
N PRO A 60 -1.37 3.11 18.57
CA PRO A 60 -0.93 3.31 17.19
C PRO A 60 0.45 2.69 16.96
N PRO A 61 0.73 2.22 15.73
CA PRO A 61 2.05 1.72 15.39
C PRO A 61 3.16 2.78 15.61
N SER A 62 4.29 2.33 16.15
CA SER A 62 5.47 3.17 16.34
C SER A 62 6.14 3.50 15.00
N ASP A 63 6.17 2.55 14.06
CA ASP A 63 6.70 2.76 12.70
C ASP A 63 5.81 3.76 11.93
N PRO A 64 6.40 4.82 11.33
CA PRO A 64 5.64 5.88 10.66
C PRO A 64 4.90 5.38 9.41
N VAL A 65 5.43 4.37 8.70
CA VAL A 65 4.74 3.75 7.56
C VAL A 65 3.47 3.05 8.06
N LEU A 66 3.60 2.22 9.10
CA LEU A 66 2.44 1.52 9.65
C LEU A 66 1.41 2.52 10.20
N ARG A 67 1.85 3.61 10.83
CA ARG A 67 0.94 4.66 11.30
C ARG A 67 0.19 5.35 10.16
N ARG A 68 0.82 5.53 8.99
CA ARG A 68 0.13 6.08 7.80
C ARG A 68 -0.79 5.06 7.12
N LEU A 69 -0.44 3.77 7.16
CA LEU A 69 -1.28 2.69 6.62
C LEU A 69 -2.48 2.35 7.51
N PHE A 70 -2.37 2.56 8.82
CA PHE A 70 -3.38 2.31 9.84
C PHE A 70 -3.63 3.60 10.66
N PRO A 71 -4.20 4.65 10.03
CA PRO A 71 -4.41 5.93 10.68
C PRO A 71 -5.50 5.86 11.75
N ASP A 72 -5.47 6.81 12.67
CA ASP A 72 -6.50 6.98 13.68
C ASP A 72 -7.83 7.40 13.03
N ALA A 73 -8.95 6.80 13.47
CA ALA A 73 -10.26 7.09 12.90
C ALA A 73 -10.88 8.41 13.40
N TYR A 74 -10.42 8.90 14.57
CA TYR A 74 -10.91 10.11 15.19
C TYR A 74 -9.77 11.10 15.42
N GLY A 75 -10.00 12.34 15.02
CA GLY A 75 -9.03 13.44 15.07
C GLY A 75 -8.96 14.15 13.73
N ASP A 76 -8.85 15.47 13.78
CA ASP A 76 -8.55 16.27 12.59
C ASP A 76 -7.02 16.42 12.48
N PRO A 77 -6.39 16.00 11.36
CA PRO A 77 -4.96 16.25 11.14
C PRO A 77 -4.58 17.74 11.21
N GLU A 78 -5.51 18.64 10.91
CA GLU A 78 -5.28 20.08 10.81
C GLU A 78 -5.74 20.86 12.07
N GLY A 79 -6.49 20.21 12.97
CA GLY A 79 -7.05 20.82 14.16
C GLY A 79 -6.29 20.48 15.43
N THR A 80 -6.05 21.46 16.31
CA THR A 80 -5.56 21.19 17.68
C THR A 80 -6.76 21.09 18.64
N PRO A 81 -7.21 19.88 19.02
CA PRO A 81 -8.33 19.71 19.95
C PRO A 81 -7.97 20.20 21.35
N GLN A 82 -8.99 20.54 22.15
CA GLN A 82 -8.78 20.80 23.58
C GLN A 82 -8.27 19.53 24.28
N PRO A 83 -7.54 19.62 25.41
CA PRO A 83 -6.95 18.44 26.06
C PRO A 83 -7.94 17.31 26.38
N ALA A 84 -9.16 17.65 26.82
CA ALA A 84 -10.21 16.67 27.11
C ALA A 84 -10.75 16.00 25.83
N GLU A 85 -10.90 16.76 24.74
CA GLU A 85 -11.32 16.24 23.43
C GLU A 85 -10.23 15.32 22.85
N ALA A 86 -8.95 15.70 23.00
CA ALA A 86 -7.80 14.91 22.55
C ALA A 86 -7.70 13.56 23.27
N GLU A 87 -7.99 13.52 24.58
CA GLU A 87 -8.04 12.27 25.34
C GLU A 87 -9.21 11.38 24.89
N GLN A 88 -10.39 11.97 24.69
CA GLN A 88 -11.55 11.24 24.19
C GLN A 88 -11.33 10.68 22.77
N GLN A 89 -10.77 11.47 21.85
CA GLN A 89 -10.42 11.02 20.50
C GLN A 89 -9.41 9.86 20.53
N ARG A 90 -8.37 9.94 21.38
CA ARG A 90 -7.42 8.84 21.56
C ARG A 90 -8.11 7.56 22.06
N ALA A 91 -9.03 7.67 23.02
CA ALA A 91 -9.78 6.52 23.52
C ALA A 91 -10.65 5.87 22.43
N TYR A 92 -11.38 6.68 21.64
CA TYR A 92 -12.20 6.15 20.55
C TYR A 92 -11.37 5.57 19.40
N SER A 93 -10.23 6.18 19.05
CA SER A 93 -9.31 5.62 18.07
C SER A 93 -8.70 4.29 18.54
N ALA A 94 -8.43 4.14 19.84
CA ALA A 94 -7.96 2.88 20.42
C ALA A 94 -9.03 1.77 20.33
N GLU A 95 -10.29 2.06 20.64
CA GLU A 95 -11.39 1.10 20.48
C GLU A 95 -11.63 0.73 19.02
N PHE A 96 -11.63 1.71 18.13
CA PHE A 96 -11.78 1.46 16.70
C PHE A 96 -10.67 0.55 16.17
N ARG A 97 -9.41 0.83 16.53
CA ARG A 97 -8.26 0.02 16.13
C ARG A 97 -8.38 -1.42 16.62
N ARG A 98 -8.80 -1.59 17.88
CA ARG A 98 -9.01 -2.89 18.50
C ARG A 98 -9.93 -3.79 17.68
N TYR A 99 -10.97 -3.23 17.07
CA TYR A 99 -11.97 -4.00 16.33
C TYR A 99 -11.74 -4.05 14.81
N THR A 100 -10.88 -3.20 14.24
CA THR A 100 -10.78 -3.06 12.77
C THR A 100 -9.38 -3.29 12.21
N GLU A 101 -8.32 -3.10 13.00
CA GLU A 101 -6.97 -3.12 12.44
C GLU A 101 -6.55 -4.51 11.95
N ASN A 102 -7.00 -5.58 12.61
CA ASN A 102 -6.70 -6.95 12.17
C ASN A 102 -7.30 -7.24 10.77
N ASP A 103 -8.55 -6.83 10.54
CA ASP A 103 -9.20 -6.98 9.23
C ASP A 103 -8.54 -6.11 8.17
N LEU A 104 -8.17 -4.87 8.51
CA LEU A 104 -7.42 -3.98 7.63
C LEU A 104 -6.06 -4.59 7.26
N ARG A 105 -5.33 -5.15 8.23
CA ARG A 105 -4.05 -5.83 7.99
C ARG A 105 -4.24 -7.03 7.07
N ALA A 106 -5.26 -7.86 7.31
CA ALA A 106 -5.57 -9.01 6.47
C ALA A 106 -5.86 -8.57 5.02
N GLY A 107 -6.74 -7.58 4.82
CA GLY A 107 -7.08 -7.09 3.49
C GLY A 107 -5.88 -6.50 2.73
N LYS A 108 -5.02 -5.72 3.39
CA LYS A 108 -3.80 -5.19 2.77
C LYS A 108 -2.81 -6.30 2.39
N ARG A 109 -2.67 -7.33 3.23
CA ARG A 109 -1.83 -8.51 2.93
C ARG A 109 -2.38 -9.30 1.76
N ASP A 110 -3.70 -9.49 1.68
CA ASP A 110 -4.35 -10.19 0.57
C ASP A 110 -4.14 -9.45 -0.74
N ASN A 111 -4.22 -8.12 -0.74
CA ASN A 111 -3.91 -7.28 -1.91
C ASN A 111 -2.46 -7.45 -2.36
N ALA A 112 -1.49 -7.35 -1.44
CA ALA A 112 -0.07 -7.54 -1.76
C ALA A 112 0.22 -8.96 -2.26
N LEU A 113 -0.41 -9.99 -1.67
CA LEU A 113 -0.29 -11.37 -2.11
C LEU A 113 -0.92 -11.59 -3.49
N ALA A 114 -2.02 -10.91 -3.81
CA ALA A 114 -2.60 -10.93 -5.15
C ALA A 114 -1.62 -10.37 -6.19
N VAL A 115 -0.96 -9.23 -5.90
CA VAL A 115 0.09 -8.66 -6.77
C VAL A 115 1.22 -9.66 -6.99
N ILE A 116 1.75 -10.25 -5.92
CA ILE A 116 2.85 -11.23 -6.02
C ILE A 116 2.44 -12.43 -6.87
N ARG A 117 1.26 -13.02 -6.62
CA ARG A 117 0.76 -14.16 -7.40
C ARG A 117 0.53 -13.81 -8.86
N SER A 118 0.00 -12.62 -9.15
CA SER A 118 -0.19 -12.12 -10.51
C SER A 118 1.14 -11.99 -11.26
N LEU A 119 2.18 -11.49 -10.60
CA LEU A 119 3.52 -11.35 -11.18
C LEU A 119 4.25 -12.69 -11.33
N ASP A 120 4.15 -13.58 -10.33
CA ASP A 120 4.77 -14.92 -10.37
C ASP A 120 4.14 -15.84 -11.43
N ALA A 121 2.88 -15.57 -11.80
CA ALA A 121 2.20 -16.28 -12.89
C ALA A 121 2.65 -15.82 -14.29
N LEU A 122 3.40 -14.71 -14.40
CA LEU A 122 3.95 -14.28 -15.68
C LEU A 122 5.05 -15.26 -16.10
N SER A 123 4.85 -15.89 -17.25
CA SER A 123 5.91 -16.69 -17.86
C SER A 123 6.96 -15.76 -18.47
N PRO A 124 8.27 -16.04 -18.36
CA PRO A 124 9.30 -15.24 -19.01
C PRO A 124 9.08 -15.25 -20.52
N ALA A 125 8.58 -14.16 -21.11
CA ALA A 125 8.28 -14.08 -22.54
C ALA A 125 9.48 -13.53 -23.34
N GLY A 126 10.66 -14.08 -23.08
CA GLY A 126 11.88 -13.70 -23.79
C GLY A 126 12.26 -12.23 -23.57
N ARG A 127 12.77 -11.56 -24.62
CA ARG A 127 13.35 -10.20 -24.50
C ARG A 127 12.34 -9.05 -24.48
N GLU A 128 11.04 -9.33 -24.62
CA GLU A 128 10.00 -8.31 -24.84
C GLU A 128 9.17 -7.99 -23.58
N GLY A 129 9.54 -8.54 -22.41
CA GLY A 129 8.75 -8.39 -21.18
C GLY A 129 7.50 -9.26 -21.17
N ALA A 130 6.63 -9.13 -20.17
CA ALA A 130 5.40 -9.91 -20.05
C ALA A 130 4.16 -9.00 -19.98
N VAL A 131 3.06 -9.45 -20.60
CA VAL A 131 1.76 -8.77 -20.53
C VAL A 131 0.96 -9.33 -19.36
N LEU A 132 0.84 -8.53 -18.31
CA LEU A 132 -0.05 -8.80 -17.20
C LEU A 132 -1.49 -8.46 -17.59
N LYS A 133 -2.42 -9.38 -17.32
CA LYS A 133 -3.86 -9.17 -17.48
C LYS A 133 -4.56 -9.35 -16.14
N LEU A 134 -5.36 -8.37 -15.77
CA LEU A 134 -6.10 -8.32 -14.52
C LEU A 134 -7.59 -8.38 -14.80
N SER A 135 -8.30 -9.22 -14.04
CA SER A 135 -9.75 -9.14 -13.95
C SER A 135 -10.18 -7.85 -13.24
N PRO A 136 -11.47 -7.47 -13.28
CA PRO A 136 -11.97 -6.33 -12.51
C PRO A 136 -11.64 -6.40 -11.02
N ASP A 137 -11.76 -7.57 -10.40
CA ASP A 137 -11.45 -7.76 -8.97
C ASP A 137 -9.95 -7.68 -8.70
N ALA A 138 -9.12 -8.31 -9.55
CA ALA A 138 -7.67 -8.22 -9.44
C ALA A 138 -7.17 -6.79 -9.63
N SER A 139 -7.84 -6.00 -10.49
CA SER A 139 -7.54 -4.58 -10.69
C SER A 139 -7.78 -3.77 -9.41
N ARG A 140 -8.84 -4.08 -8.64
CA ARG A 140 -9.10 -3.43 -7.33
C ARG A 140 -8.05 -3.81 -6.28
N GLN A 141 -7.64 -5.07 -6.25
CA GLN A 141 -6.56 -5.53 -5.35
C GLN A 141 -5.23 -4.86 -5.68
N TRP A 142 -4.90 -4.78 -6.97
CA TRP A 142 -3.73 -4.04 -7.45
C TRP A 142 -3.79 -2.56 -7.10
N LEU A 143 -4.95 -1.92 -7.26
CA LEU A 143 -5.13 -0.52 -6.88
C LEU A 143 -4.86 -0.29 -5.38
N GLY A 144 -5.41 -1.15 -4.52
CA GLY A 144 -5.14 -1.10 -3.08
C GLY A 144 -3.66 -1.29 -2.74
N ALA A 145 -3.01 -2.28 -3.36
CA ALA A 145 -1.59 -2.53 -3.14
C ALA A 145 -0.69 -1.39 -3.63
N LEU A 146 -0.93 -0.85 -4.83
CA LEU A 146 -0.18 0.30 -5.37
C LEU A 146 -0.30 1.53 -4.47
N ASN A 147 -1.51 1.79 -3.97
CA ASN A 147 -1.75 2.86 -3.01
C ASN A 147 -0.96 2.64 -1.71
N ASP A 148 -1.01 1.44 -1.13
CA ASP A 148 -0.27 1.12 0.09
C ASP A 148 1.25 1.25 -0.11
N LEU A 149 1.78 0.77 -1.24
CA LEU A 149 3.19 0.93 -1.60
C LEU A 149 3.59 2.42 -1.69
N ARG A 150 2.76 3.25 -2.32
CA ARG A 150 2.99 4.69 -2.38
C ARG A 150 2.95 5.34 -1.01
N LEU A 151 1.99 4.99 -0.16
CA LEU A 151 1.91 5.52 1.20
C LEU A 151 3.14 5.13 2.03
N ALA A 152 3.65 3.90 1.88
CA ALA A 152 4.85 3.46 2.56
C ALA A 152 6.10 4.21 2.10
N ILE A 153 6.31 4.33 0.79
CA ILE A 153 7.45 5.08 0.26
C ILE A 153 7.33 6.55 0.64
N GLY A 154 6.14 7.14 0.52
CA GLY A 154 5.91 8.54 0.87
C GLY A 154 6.16 8.83 2.35
N SER A 155 5.78 7.93 3.25
CA SER A 155 6.08 8.06 4.68
C SER A 155 7.60 8.05 4.95
N ARG A 156 8.36 7.22 4.24
CA ARG A 156 9.83 7.14 4.37
C ARG A 156 10.55 8.34 3.74
N LEU A 157 9.92 8.96 2.74
CA LEU A 157 10.36 10.21 2.13
C LEU A 157 9.89 11.45 2.91
N GLU A 158 9.14 11.26 4.00
CA GLU A 158 8.54 12.32 4.82
C GLU A 158 7.60 13.24 4.05
N ILE A 159 6.95 12.73 2.99
CA ILE A 159 5.96 13.48 2.19
C ILE A 159 4.66 13.59 2.99
N SER A 160 4.34 14.79 3.43
CA SER A 160 3.16 15.07 4.24
C SER A 160 2.08 15.81 3.45
N ASP A 161 2.47 16.72 2.57
CA ASP A 161 1.56 17.55 1.76
C ASP A 161 1.98 17.67 0.28
N GLU A 162 1.25 18.49 -0.47
CA GLU A 162 1.47 18.72 -1.90
C GLU A 162 2.77 19.49 -2.17
N ASP A 163 3.16 20.41 -1.27
CA ASP A 163 4.39 21.20 -1.37
C ASP A 163 5.64 20.31 -1.23
N ASP A 164 5.59 19.31 -0.35
CA ASP A 164 6.65 18.30 -0.22
C ASP A 164 6.86 17.50 -1.52
N SER A 165 5.79 17.24 -2.28
CA SER A 165 5.85 16.49 -3.53
C SER A 165 6.55 17.28 -4.63
N ASP A 166 6.36 18.58 -4.70
CA ASP A 166 6.99 19.44 -5.70
C ASP A 166 8.51 19.52 -5.54
N LEU A 167 9.00 19.45 -4.29
CA LEU A 167 10.43 19.43 -3.98
C LEU A 167 11.12 18.16 -4.51
N LEU A 168 10.38 17.05 -4.66
CA LEU A 168 10.94 15.78 -5.14
C LEU A 168 11.45 15.86 -6.58
N PHE A 169 10.78 16.65 -7.43
CA PHE A 169 11.17 16.85 -8.82
C PHE A 169 12.46 17.68 -8.96
N HIS A 170 12.86 18.38 -7.90
CA HIS A 170 14.01 19.28 -7.89
C HIS A 170 15.21 18.70 -7.14
N LEU A 171 15.14 17.44 -6.70
CA LEU A 171 16.25 16.79 -6.00
C LEU A 171 17.47 16.60 -6.93
N PRO A 172 18.69 16.92 -6.46
CA PRO A 172 19.92 16.65 -7.21
C PRO A 172 20.03 15.19 -7.65
N ASP A 173 20.71 14.94 -8.79
CA ASP A 173 20.93 13.58 -9.30
C ASP A 173 21.67 12.67 -8.32
N GLU A 174 22.52 13.24 -7.47
CA GLU A 174 23.31 12.54 -6.46
C GLU A 174 22.56 12.34 -5.13
N ASP A 175 21.31 12.80 -4.99
CA ASP A 175 20.56 12.63 -3.75
C ASP A 175 20.27 11.13 -3.50
N PRO A 176 20.64 10.57 -2.33
CA PRO A 176 20.46 9.14 -2.04
C PRO A 176 18.98 8.70 -2.04
N ARG A 177 18.02 9.63 -1.91
CA ARG A 177 16.58 9.34 -1.95
C ARG A 177 16.05 9.17 -3.37
N LYS A 178 16.83 9.54 -4.40
CA LYS A 178 16.37 9.57 -5.79
C LYS A 178 15.77 8.25 -6.29
N PRO A 179 16.33 7.06 -5.97
CA PRO A 179 15.70 5.80 -6.37
C PRO A 179 14.30 5.60 -5.77
N MET A 180 14.10 5.97 -4.49
CA MET A 180 12.79 5.88 -3.84
C MET A 180 11.80 6.89 -4.42
N VAL A 181 12.24 8.09 -4.74
CA VAL A 181 11.43 9.11 -5.41
C VAL A 181 10.99 8.64 -6.79
N MET A 182 11.90 8.07 -7.58
CA MET A 182 11.58 7.50 -8.89
C MET A 182 10.53 6.39 -8.77
N ALA A 183 10.68 5.48 -7.79
CA ALA A 183 9.70 4.45 -7.53
C ALA A 183 8.34 5.03 -7.10
N TYR A 184 8.32 6.04 -6.23
CA TYR A 184 7.10 6.73 -5.79
C TYR A 184 6.31 7.34 -6.96
N LEU A 185 7.00 8.08 -7.83
CA LEU A 185 6.40 8.72 -9.01
C LEU A 185 5.92 7.69 -10.03
N TRP A 186 6.73 6.67 -10.29
CA TRP A 186 6.40 5.59 -11.22
C TRP A 186 5.17 4.80 -10.78
N LEU A 187 5.09 4.41 -9.50
CA LEU A 187 3.91 3.76 -8.94
C LEU A 187 2.67 4.68 -9.01
N GLY A 188 2.87 6.00 -8.87
CA GLY A 188 1.83 7.01 -9.09
C GLY A 188 1.25 6.95 -10.50
N GLY A 189 2.10 6.96 -11.52
CA GLY A 189 1.67 6.83 -12.91
C GLY A 189 0.99 5.49 -13.21
N LEU A 190 1.50 4.38 -12.66
CA LEU A 190 0.82 3.08 -12.78
C LEU A 190 -0.56 3.08 -12.13
N GLN A 191 -0.69 3.69 -10.94
CA GLN A 191 -1.96 3.81 -10.24
C GLN A 191 -2.96 4.65 -11.05
N GLU A 192 -2.53 5.79 -11.57
CA GLU A 192 -3.36 6.69 -12.37
C GLU A 192 -3.90 6.02 -13.64
N THR A 193 -3.02 5.30 -14.36
CA THR A 193 -3.42 4.57 -15.57
C THR A 193 -4.37 3.43 -15.23
N LEU A 194 -4.16 2.69 -14.13
CA LEU A 194 -5.08 1.65 -13.68
C LEU A 194 -6.46 2.22 -13.33
N VAL A 195 -6.52 3.32 -12.57
CA VAL A 195 -7.77 4.02 -12.26
C VAL A 195 -8.51 4.41 -13.53
N SER A 196 -7.78 4.91 -14.53
CA SER A 196 -8.35 5.29 -15.83
C SER A 196 -9.04 4.12 -16.54
N THR A 197 -8.56 2.89 -16.38
CA THR A 197 -9.21 1.70 -16.97
C THR A 197 -10.52 1.29 -16.27
N LEU A 198 -10.75 1.78 -15.05
CA LEU A 198 -11.93 1.44 -14.23
C LEU A 198 -13.04 2.49 -14.32
N MET A 199 -12.76 3.64 -14.94
CA MET A 199 -13.74 4.69 -15.19
C MET A 199 -14.59 4.33 -16.43
N PRO A 200 -15.91 4.59 -16.39
CA PRO A 200 -16.84 4.28 -17.48
C PRO A 200 -16.65 5.15 -18.73
#